data_AF-A0A7V4MQE5-F1
#
_entry.id   AF-A0A7V4MQE5-F1
#
_cell.length_a   1.000
_cell.length_b   1.000
_cell.length_c   1.000
_cell.angle_alpha   90.00
_cell.angle_beta   90.00
_cell.angle_gamma   90.00
#
_symmetry.space_group_name_H-M   'P 1'
#
loop_
_entity.id
_entity.type
_entity.pdbx_description
1 polymer ?
#
loop_
_entity_poly.entity_id
_entity_poly.type
_entity_poly.pdbx_seq_one_letter_code
_entity_poly.pdbx_strand_id
1 'polypeptide(L)'
;MAVVTMKQLLEAGVHFGHRMRRWNPKMKQYIFTERNGIHIIDLQQTMARLDQAYKVVRDTAAEGGTILFVGTKKQAQETIRSEAERCGMPYVDQRWLGGMLTNFRTIRQRIDYMTELERRRDNGELETLPKKEALILNRELVKLYRRIGGLRTMRRLPNLLFLIDVRREDLAVQEARKLSIPIVAMVDTNCDPDPIDYVIPSNDDAIRAIKLITGKIADAVIEGRQIRAATVGEEEEAGEEEQLLGPSTLAKIRAGAFEDYEEAGLLEEETIEETEEEGEEILELDAHCRRHHVELVPNLQSFGHMMNILSLPEYRHLAETKYCWSLAPTEEGYRFLDELYTDLLPAFSSRQFNVNCDETYDLGCGRSKERMAEIGPGRLYLEHMLRVRELAAAHGRRIQMWGDILLQHPEVIGSLPADVTLLDWHYEAEETYPSTALFARHGRRFLVCPGTSSWNTLFPRIDNANENIRVLAREGAAHGAVGLLNTDWGDSGHYQPLGQSFYGYAYGAEQAWTGGKTSDAAFDPAFGRLFFGPAHGEAVVTAIRRLGAINRLPGMALPNASNSVYALFDEPLTGRMIDELPADTVLQLREAGEAAEAVFESAAA
;
A
#
# COMPACT_ATOMS: atom_id res chain seq x y z
N MET A 1 -0.56 -43.88 19.17
CA MET A 1 -1.31 -42.85 19.94
C MET A 1 -1.72 -41.77 18.97
N ALA A 2 -2.88 -41.12 19.15
CA ALA A 2 -3.26 -39.99 18.31
C ALA A 2 -2.23 -38.87 18.48
N VAL A 3 -1.76 -38.28 17.37
CA VAL A 3 -0.70 -37.26 17.37
C VAL A 3 -1.15 -35.99 18.11
N VAL A 4 -2.44 -35.66 18.01
CA VAL A 4 -3.09 -34.52 18.65
C VAL A 4 -4.47 -34.95 19.18
N THR A 5 -4.91 -34.35 20.29
CA THR A 5 -6.26 -34.56 20.81
C THR A 5 -7.27 -33.56 20.22
N MET A 6 -8.54 -33.96 20.10
CA MET A 6 -9.63 -33.07 19.68
C MET A 6 -9.67 -31.77 20.50
N LYS A 7 -9.42 -31.87 21.81
CA LYS A 7 -9.39 -30.72 22.72
C LYS A 7 -8.31 -29.71 22.32
N GLN A 8 -7.10 -30.17 22.01
CA GLN A 8 -6.00 -29.29 21.58
C GLN A 8 -6.32 -28.59 20.26
N LEU A 9 -6.93 -29.28 19.28
CA LEU A 9 -7.34 -28.67 18.01
C LEU A 9 -8.42 -27.60 18.22
N LEU A 10 -9.36 -27.84 19.14
CA LEU A 10 -10.40 -26.87 19.48
C LEU A 10 -9.81 -25.63 20.17
N GLU A 11 -8.96 -25.81 21.18
CA GLU A 11 -8.31 -24.73 21.94
C GLU A 11 -7.36 -23.88 21.09
N ALA A 12 -6.70 -24.50 20.10
CA ALA A 12 -5.82 -23.82 19.15
C ALA A 12 -6.58 -23.08 18.03
N GLY A 13 -7.92 -23.26 17.92
CA GLY A 13 -8.73 -22.58 16.92
C GLY A 13 -8.63 -23.16 15.50
N VAL A 14 -8.21 -24.43 15.37
CA VAL A 14 -7.98 -25.10 14.07
C VAL A 14 -9.27 -25.25 13.25
N HIS A 15 -10.42 -25.28 13.92
CA HIS A 15 -11.74 -25.52 13.33
C HIS A 15 -12.35 -24.30 12.64
N PHE A 16 -11.81 -23.09 12.84
CA PHE A 16 -12.32 -21.90 12.20
C PHE A 16 -11.80 -21.80 10.76
N GLY A 17 -12.70 -21.74 9.79
CA GLY A 17 -12.36 -21.38 8.42
C GLY A 17 -12.72 -19.93 8.10
N HIS A 18 -12.88 -19.64 6.82
CA HIS A 18 -13.22 -18.33 6.28
C HIS A 18 -14.74 -18.11 6.14
N ARG A 19 -15.12 -16.87 5.81
CA ARG A 19 -16.51 -16.48 5.55
C ARG A 19 -17.07 -17.12 4.27
N MET A 20 -18.37 -17.37 4.22
CA MET A 20 -19.08 -17.99 3.07
C MET A 20 -18.77 -17.39 1.69
N ARG A 21 -18.49 -16.08 1.60
CA ARG A 21 -18.21 -15.43 0.31
C ARG A 21 -16.83 -15.77 -0.26
N ARG A 22 -15.92 -16.32 0.55
CA ARG A 22 -14.51 -16.54 0.20
C ARG A 22 -14.14 -18.03 0.13
N TRP A 23 -15.08 -18.94 0.32
CA TRP A 23 -14.79 -20.38 0.34
C TRP A 23 -14.60 -20.96 -1.07
N ASN A 24 -13.80 -22.01 -1.17
CA ASN A 24 -13.66 -22.82 -2.36
C ASN A 24 -14.67 -23.98 -2.30
N PRO A 25 -15.56 -24.17 -3.30
CA PRO A 25 -16.54 -25.25 -3.32
C PRO A 25 -15.95 -26.67 -3.17
N LYS A 26 -14.70 -26.88 -3.57
CA LYS A 26 -14.00 -28.17 -3.43
C LYS A 26 -13.68 -28.53 -1.97
N MET A 27 -13.64 -27.53 -1.08
CA MET A 27 -13.47 -27.72 0.36
C MET A 27 -14.74 -28.23 1.07
N LYS A 28 -15.88 -28.35 0.37
CA LYS A 28 -17.17 -28.80 0.93
C LYS A 28 -17.08 -30.10 1.73
N GLN A 29 -16.27 -31.05 1.29
CA GLN A 29 -16.11 -32.34 1.98
C GLN A 29 -15.41 -32.22 3.34
N TYR A 30 -14.63 -31.15 3.56
CA TYR A 30 -13.87 -30.89 4.79
C TYR A 30 -14.60 -29.94 5.76
N ILE A 31 -15.74 -29.39 5.35
CA ILE A 31 -16.54 -28.45 6.14
C ILE A 31 -17.63 -29.22 6.88
N PHE A 32 -17.66 -29.10 8.20
CA PHE A 32 -18.65 -29.73 9.06
C PHE A 32 -19.98 -28.96 9.06
N THR A 33 -19.94 -27.66 9.31
CA THR A 33 -21.12 -26.79 9.38
C THR A 33 -20.76 -25.33 9.19
N GLU A 34 -21.75 -24.46 9.21
CA GLU A 34 -21.59 -23.01 9.24
C GLU A 34 -22.13 -22.47 10.57
N ARG A 35 -21.42 -21.52 11.17
CA ARG A 35 -21.90 -20.78 12.35
C ARG A 35 -21.53 -19.32 12.20
N ASN A 36 -22.53 -18.43 12.31
CA ASN A 36 -22.36 -16.98 12.23
C ASN A 36 -21.63 -16.51 10.95
N GLY A 37 -21.92 -17.14 9.79
CA GLY A 37 -21.30 -16.77 8.52
C GLY A 37 -19.87 -17.26 8.31
N ILE A 38 -19.32 -18.06 9.23
CA ILE A 38 -17.99 -18.68 9.17
C ILE A 38 -18.13 -20.19 8.99
N HIS A 39 -17.37 -20.77 8.05
CA HIS A 39 -17.29 -22.21 7.89
C HIS A 39 -16.50 -22.85 9.04
N ILE A 40 -17.03 -23.96 9.57
CA ILE A 40 -16.38 -24.76 10.60
C ILE A 40 -15.83 -26.02 9.96
N ILE A 41 -14.52 -26.23 10.09
CA ILE A 41 -13.80 -27.38 9.55
C ILE A 41 -14.06 -28.62 10.42
N ASP A 42 -14.21 -29.78 9.79
CA ASP A 42 -14.38 -31.06 10.47
C ASP A 42 -13.07 -31.54 11.09
N LEU A 43 -12.94 -31.33 12.40
CA LEU A 43 -11.75 -31.73 13.15
C LEU A 43 -11.50 -33.24 13.20
N GLN A 44 -12.52 -34.09 12.98
CA GLN A 44 -12.28 -35.54 12.90
C GLN A 44 -11.46 -35.88 11.65
N GLN A 45 -11.77 -35.21 10.54
CA GLN A 45 -10.99 -35.31 9.30
C GLN A 45 -9.60 -34.71 9.49
N THR A 46 -9.48 -33.55 10.16
CA THR A 46 -8.17 -32.95 10.50
C THR A 46 -7.30 -33.92 11.29
N MET A 47 -7.83 -34.58 12.33
CA MET A 47 -7.08 -35.56 13.12
C MET A 47 -6.59 -36.73 12.27
N ALA A 48 -7.48 -37.34 11.48
CA ALA A 48 -7.12 -38.50 10.65
C ALA A 48 -6.08 -38.16 9.57
N ARG A 49 -6.23 -36.99 8.93
CA ARG A 49 -5.29 -36.49 7.92
C ARG A 49 -3.95 -36.07 8.51
N LEU A 50 -3.94 -35.46 9.69
CA LEU A 50 -2.72 -35.11 10.39
C LEU A 50 -1.94 -36.37 10.81
N ASP A 51 -2.63 -37.42 11.28
CA ASP A 51 -1.98 -38.72 11.56
C ASP A 51 -1.38 -39.35 10.29
N GLN A 52 -2.02 -39.17 9.13
CA GLN A 52 -1.48 -39.63 7.84
C GLN A 52 -0.24 -38.83 7.42
N ALA A 53 -0.32 -37.50 7.49
CA ALA A 53 0.79 -36.60 7.19
C ALA A 53 1.99 -36.86 8.12
N TYR A 54 1.74 -37.04 9.42
CA TYR A 54 2.77 -37.34 10.42
C TYR A 54 3.57 -38.60 10.05
N LYS A 55 2.88 -39.68 9.65
CA LYS A 55 3.54 -40.93 9.22
C LYS A 55 4.42 -40.70 8.00
N VAL A 56 3.91 -40.03 6.97
CA VAL A 56 4.65 -39.77 5.72
C VAL A 56 5.90 -38.93 5.99
N VAL A 57 5.78 -37.88 6.82
CA VAL A 57 6.91 -37.02 7.20
C VAL A 57 7.96 -37.82 7.98
N ARG A 58 7.53 -38.59 8.98
CA ARG A 58 8.42 -39.43 9.80
C ARG A 58 9.15 -40.47 8.95
N ASP A 59 8.43 -41.20 8.10
CA ASP A 59 8.99 -42.25 7.28
C ASP A 59 9.98 -41.64 6.25
N THR A 60 9.65 -40.48 5.65
CA THR A 60 10.56 -39.73 4.79
C THR A 60 11.85 -39.31 5.52
N ALA A 61 11.73 -38.83 6.76
CA ALA A 61 12.89 -38.45 7.57
C ALA A 61 13.73 -39.67 7.98
N ALA A 62 13.09 -40.81 8.27
CA ALA A 62 13.78 -42.07 8.59
C ALA A 62 14.59 -42.62 7.42
N GLU A 63 14.15 -42.40 6.19
CA GLU A 63 14.89 -42.73 4.96
C GLU A 63 16.03 -41.73 4.66
N GLY A 64 16.22 -40.70 5.49
CA GLY A 64 17.21 -39.65 5.27
C GLY A 64 16.77 -38.62 4.22
N GLY A 65 15.48 -38.53 3.94
CA GLY A 65 14.89 -37.53 3.08
C GLY A 65 14.91 -36.13 3.70
N THR A 66 14.95 -35.11 2.84
CA THR A 66 14.88 -33.71 3.25
C THR A 66 13.45 -33.20 3.11
N ILE A 67 12.91 -32.61 4.18
CA ILE A 67 11.58 -31.98 4.17
C ILE A 67 11.78 -30.46 4.16
N LEU A 68 11.17 -29.76 3.20
CA LEU A 68 11.23 -28.30 3.10
C LEU A 68 9.99 -27.69 3.74
N PHE A 69 10.19 -26.87 4.77
CA PHE A 69 9.12 -26.14 5.47
C PHE A 69 8.90 -24.78 4.81
N VAL A 70 7.66 -24.46 4.45
CA VAL A 70 7.35 -23.23 3.69
C VAL A 70 6.13 -22.55 4.28
N GLY A 71 6.27 -21.25 4.54
CA GLY A 71 5.16 -20.38 4.91
C GLY A 71 5.61 -18.93 5.01
N THR A 72 5.25 -18.13 4.01
CA THR A 72 5.63 -16.70 3.90
C THR A 72 4.67 -15.76 4.59
N LYS A 73 3.49 -16.26 4.99
CA LYS A 73 2.46 -15.51 5.69
C LYS A 73 2.98 -15.00 7.03
N LYS A 74 2.74 -13.71 7.36
CA LYS A 74 3.23 -13.05 8.60
C LYS A 74 2.98 -13.90 9.87
N GLN A 75 1.81 -14.54 9.97
CA GLN A 75 1.43 -15.41 11.10
C GLN A 75 2.23 -16.73 11.17
N ALA A 76 2.83 -17.17 10.06
CA ALA A 76 3.54 -18.44 9.93
C ALA A 76 5.07 -18.31 10.02
N GLN A 77 5.65 -17.16 9.64
CA GLN A 77 7.09 -17.00 9.44
C GLN A 77 7.93 -17.47 10.65
N GLU A 78 7.66 -16.92 11.83
CA GLU A 78 8.40 -17.25 13.06
C GLU A 78 8.27 -18.73 13.43
N THR A 79 7.06 -19.30 13.26
CA THR A 79 6.80 -20.71 13.59
C THR A 79 7.53 -21.64 12.63
N ILE A 80 7.48 -21.36 11.32
CA ILE A 80 8.18 -22.15 10.30
C ILE A 80 9.69 -22.12 10.57
N ARG A 81 10.26 -20.92 10.78
CA ARG A 81 11.69 -20.77 11.07
C ARG A 81 12.09 -21.57 12.30
N SER A 82 11.45 -21.30 13.44
CA SER A 82 11.82 -21.90 14.73
C SER A 82 11.66 -23.42 14.75
N GLU A 83 10.58 -23.97 14.19
CA GLU A 83 10.33 -25.41 14.19
C GLU A 83 11.21 -26.15 13.17
N ALA A 84 11.48 -25.55 12.00
CA ALA A 84 12.38 -26.14 11.01
C ALA A 84 13.84 -26.16 11.51
N GLU A 85 14.29 -25.09 12.17
CA GLU A 85 15.59 -25.04 12.84
C GLU A 85 15.67 -26.08 13.96
N ARG A 86 14.61 -26.22 14.76
CA ARG A 86 14.53 -27.23 15.83
C ARG A 86 14.67 -28.66 15.31
N CYS A 87 14.07 -28.99 14.16
CA CYS A 87 14.20 -30.31 13.55
C CYS A 87 15.35 -30.43 12.53
N GLY A 88 16.16 -29.39 12.36
CA GLY A 88 17.31 -29.34 11.46
C GLY A 88 16.96 -29.52 9.98
N MET A 89 15.80 -29.01 9.55
CA MET A 89 15.33 -29.08 8.15
C MET A 89 15.39 -27.69 7.49
N PRO A 90 15.51 -27.62 6.15
CA PRO A 90 15.49 -26.34 5.45
C PRO A 90 14.11 -25.70 5.49
N TYR A 91 14.08 -24.37 5.38
CA TYR A 91 12.85 -23.59 5.39
C TYR A 91 12.85 -22.39 4.45
N VAL A 92 11.64 -21.91 4.13
CA VAL A 92 11.36 -20.63 3.48
C VAL A 92 10.24 -19.96 4.25
N ASP A 93 10.57 -18.90 4.97
CA ASP A 93 9.66 -18.14 5.83
C ASP A 93 9.42 -16.70 5.35
N GLN A 94 10.20 -16.21 4.38
CA GLN A 94 10.10 -14.84 3.86
C GLN A 94 9.33 -14.78 2.53
N ARG A 95 9.95 -15.17 1.41
CA ARG A 95 9.32 -15.16 0.08
C ARG A 95 9.79 -16.36 -0.75
N TRP A 96 8.85 -16.99 -1.46
CA TRP A 96 9.18 -18.00 -2.46
C TRP A 96 9.68 -17.34 -3.75
N LEU A 97 10.92 -17.61 -4.15
CA LEU A 97 11.47 -17.12 -5.42
C LEU A 97 11.07 -18.09 -6.54
N GLY A 98 10.47 -17.58 -7.61
CA GLY A 98 10.17 -18.40 -8.78
C GLY A 98 11.44 -19.09 -9.32
N GLY A 99 11.37 -20.41 -9.47
CA GLY A 99 12.53 -21.24 -9.82
C GLY A 99 13.26 -21.84 -8.62
N MET A 100 12.75 -21.71 -7.39
CA MET A 100 13.38 -22.24 -6.18
C MET A 100 13.68 -23.74 -6.27
N LEU A 101 12.76 -24.50 -6.87
CA LEU A 101 12.94 -25.93 -7.09
C LEU A 101 13.24 -26.22 -8.56
N THR A 102 12.50 -25.60 -9.48
CA THR A 102 12.61 -25.90 -10.92
C THR A 102 13.92 -25.39 -11.54
N ASN A 103 14.55 -24.38 -10.94
CA ASN A 103 15.88 -23.88 -11.28
C ASN A 103 16.86 -23.94 -10.08
N PHE A 104 16.81 -25.06 -9.34
CA PHE A 104 17.61 -25.24 -8.13
C PHE A 104 19.12 -25.07 -8.35
N ARG A 105 19.64 -25.31 -9.56
CA ARG A 105 21.06 -25.08 -9.88
C ARG A 105 21.46 -23.61 -9.70
N THR A 106 20.65 -22.67 -10.16
CA THR A 106 20.92 -21.23 -10.01
C THR A 106 20.76 -20.79 -8.55
N ILE A 107 19.75 -21.33 -7.86
CA ILE A 107 19.54 -21.07 -6.43
C ILE A 107 20.75 -21.55 -5.62
N ARG A 108 21.25 -22.75 -5.92
CA ARG A 108 22.44 -23.32 -5.29
C ARG A 108 23.68 -22.44 -5.52
N GLN A 109 23.88 -21.93 -6.72
CA GLN A 109 24.98 -20.99 -7.00
C GLN A 109 24.88 -19.72 -6.15
N ARG A 110 23.67 -19.21 -5.91
CA ARG A 110 23.46 -18.05 -5.01
C ARG A 110 23.70 -18.41 -3.55
N ILE A 111 23.33 -19.61 -3.11
CA ILE A 111 23.64 -20.12 -1.76
C ILE A 111 25.16 -20.22 -1.57
N ASP A 112 25.87 -20.83 -2.54
CA ASP A 112 27.32 -20.98 -2.46
C ASP A 112 28.02 -19.59 -2.46
N TYR A 113 27.50 -18.64 -3.24
CA TYR A 113 27.97 -17.25 -3.22
C TYR A 113 27.73 -16.54 -1.87
N MET A 114 26.56 -16.74 -1.26
CA MET A 114 26.25 -16.24 0.08
C MET A 114 27.23 -16.79 1.12
N THR A 115 27.49 -18.11 1.09
CA THR A 115 28.45 -18.75 1.99
C THR A 115 29.87 -18.22 1.79
N GLU A 116 30.29 -17.95 0.55
CA GLU A 116 31.59 -17.34 0.27
C GLU A 116 31.66 -15.90 0.80
N LEU A 117 30.63 -15.08 0.59
CA LEU A 117 30.59 -13.71 1.14
C LEU A 117 30.66 -13.71 2.68
N GLU A 118 29.97 -14.64 3.33
CA GLU A 118 30.07 -14.83 4.77
C GLU A 118 31.48 -15.24 5.20
N ARG A 119 32.10 -16.21 4.52
CA ARG A 119 33.47 -16.63 4.82
C ARG A 119 34.45 -15.47 4.72
N ARG A 120 34.30 -14.62 3.68
CA ARG A 120 35.12 -13.42 3.48
C ARG A 120 34.88 -12.37 4.57
N ARG A 121 33.64 -12.21 5.03
CA ARG A 121 33.30 -11.35 6.18
C ARG A 121 34.00 -11.85 7.44
N ASP A 122 33.84 -13.13 7.75
CA ASP A 122 34.30 -13.73 9.01
C ASP A 122 35.83 -13.80 9.08
N ASN A 123 36.51 -13.91 7.95
CA ASN A 123 37.96 -13.82 7.83
C ASN A 123 38.50 -12.38 7.90
N GLY A 124 37.65 -11.36 8.01
CA GLY A 124 38.03 -9.95 8.06
C GLY A 124 38.42 -9.35 6.70
N GLU A 125 38.23 -10.07 5.58
CA GLU A 125 38.59 -9.56 4.25
C GLU A 125 37.73 -8.34 3.86
N LEU A 126 36.45 -8.32 4.26
CA LEU A 126 35.56 -7.18 4.01
C LEU A 126 36.01 -5.90 4.74
N GLU A 127 36.70 -6.02 5.88
CA GLU A 127 37.20 -4.87 6.65
C GLU A 127 38.41 -4.20 5.97
N THR A 128 39.09 -4.93 5.07
CA THR A 128 40.22 -4.41 4.29
C THR A 128 39.79 -3.64 3.03
N LEU A 129 38.51 -3.75 2.65
CA LEU A 129 37.95 -3.08 1.47
C LEU A 129 37.59 -1.61 1.77
N PRO A 130 37.49 -0.74 0.75
CA PRO A 130 36.91 0.58 0.90
C PRO A 130 35.52 0.52 1.56
N LYS A 131 35.23 1.43 2.51
CA LYS A 131 33.98 1.42 3.30
C LYS A 131 32.72 1.28 2.44
N LYS A 132 32.69 1.91 1.26
CA LYS A 132 31.56 1.83 0.31
C LYS A 132 31.39 0.41 -0.25
N GLU A 133 32.49 -0.24 -0.63
CA GLU A 133 32.46 -1.60 -1.19
C GLU A 133 32.14 -2.64 -0.12
N ALA A 134 32.74 -2.51 1.07
CA ALA A 134 32.41 -3.32 2.23
C ALA A 134 30.90 -3.22 2.58
N LEU A 135 30.33 -2.01 2.53
CA LEU A 135 28.91 -1.79 2.76
C LEU A 135 28.04 -2.49 1.72
N ILE A 136 28.38 -2.40 0.42
CA ILE A 136 27.63 -3.06 -0.66
C ILE A 136 27.62 -4.58 -0.46
N LEU A 137 28.79 -5.18 -0.17
CA LEU A 137 28.90 -6.62 0.04
C LEU A 137 28.16 -7.09 1.30
N ASN A 138 28.19 -6.30 2.38
CA ASN A 138 27.41 -6.58 3.58
C ASN A 138 25.90 -6.49 3.31
N ARG A 139 25.44 -5.48 2.57
CA ARG A 139 24.03 -5.35 2.14
C ARG A 139 23.60 -6.55 1.28
N GLU A 140 24.45 -6.98 0.34
CA GLU A 140 24.16 -8.15 -0.48
C GLU A 140 24.09 -9.43 0.36
N LEU A 141 25.00 -9.60 1.32
CA LEU A 141 25.01 -10.75 2.23
C LEU A 141 23.72 -10.82 3.06
N VAL A 142 23.26 -9.69 3.62
CA VAL A 142 22.00 -9.61 4.37
C VAL A 142 20.81 -9.98 3.48
N LYS A 143 20.74 -9.43 2.26
CA LYS A 143 19.67 -9.73 1.29
C LYS A 143 19.65 -11.22 0.93
N LEU A 144 20.82 -11.83 0.72
CA LEU A 144 20.92 -13.26 0.46
C LEU A 144 20.48 -14.10 1.67
N TYR A 145 20.91 -13.72 2.87
CA TYR A 145 20.53 -14.42 4.10
C TYR A 145 19.02 -14.42 4.32
N ARG A 146 18.35 -13.27 4.13
CA ARG A 146 16.89 -13.16 4.27
C ARG A 146 16.14 -14.03 3.25
N ARG A 147 16.62 -14.12 2.01
CA ARG A 147 15.90 -14.79 0.91
C ARG A 147 16.17 -16.30 0.81
N ILE A 148 17.40 -16.73 1.06
CA ILE A 148 17.84 -18.12 0.83
C ILE A 148 18.61 -18.72 2.03
N GLY A 149 18.71 -18.01 3.16
CA GLY A 149 19.41 -18.48 4.36
C GLY A 149 18.84 -19.80 4.90
N GLY A 150 17.51 -19.94 4.92
CA GLY A 150 16.83 -21.18 5.33
C GLY A 150 17.09 -22.38 4.42
N LEU A 151 17.63 -22.16 3.21
CA LEU A 151 17.99 -23.21 2.26
C LEU A 151 19.47 -23.61 2.33
N ARG A 152 20.27 -23.02 3.23
CA ARG A 152 21.73 -23.20 3.31
C ARG A 152 22.16 -24.66 3.38
N THR A 153 21.45 -25.48 4.14
CA THR A 153 21.74 -26.91 4.33
C THR A 153 21.28 -27.79 3.17
N MET A 154 20.50 -27.25 2.23
CA MET A 154 19.89 -28.01 1.14
C MET A 154 20.88 -28.20 -0.01
N ARG A 155 21.44 -29.41 -0.13
CA ARG A 155 22.37 -29.80 -1.23
C ARG A 155 21.67 -30.40 -2.45
N ARG A 156 20.47 -30.95 -2.27
CA ARG A 156 19.64 -31.59 -3.29
C ARG A 156 18.19 -31.12 -3.13
N LEU A 157 17.35 -31.35 -4.14
CA LEU A 157 15.92 -31.08 -4.04
C LEU A 157 15.30 -31.80 -2.84
N PRO A 158 14.30 -31.20 -2.18
CA PRO A 158 13.60 -31.83 -1.07
C PRO A 158 12.80 -33.05 -1.55
N ASN A 159 12.64 -34.02 -0.65
CA ASN A 159 11.83 -35.21 -0.87
C ASN A 159 10.35 -34.97 -0.57
N LEU A 160 10.04 -33.95 0.24
CA LEU A 160 8.69 -33.61 0.67
C LEU A 160 8.61 -32.10 0.95
N LEU A 161 7.48 -31.48 0.61
CA LEU A 161 7.19 -30.11 1.02
C LEU A 161 6.12 -30.11 2.12
N PHE A 162 6.32 -29.26 3.13
CA PHE A 162 5.29 -28.90 4.10
C PHE A 162 4.94 -27.41 3.92
N LEU A 163 3.70 -27.11 3.54
CA LEU A 163 3.21 -25.77 3.21
C LEU A 163 2.14 -25.27 4.19
N ILE A 164 2.16 -23.96 4.45
CA ILE A 164 1.08 -23.23 5.13
C ILE A 164 0.52 -22.20 4.16
N ASP A 165 -0.81 -22.16 4.02
CA ASP A 165 -1.54 -21.29 3.09
C ASP A 165 -1.21 -21.59 1.61
N VAL A 166 -1.91 -22.60 1.06
CA VAL A 166 -1.75 -23.05 -0.33
C VAL A 166 -1.97 -21.92 -1.35
N ARG A 167 -2.86 -20.98 -1.03
CA ARG A 167 -3.20 -19.88 -1.94
C ARG A 167 -2.05 -18.87 -2.02
N ARG A 168 -1.41 -18.57 -0.89
CA ARG A 168 -0.25 -17.68 -0.85
C ARG A 168 0.99 -18.34 -1.47
N GLU A 169 1.16 -19.65 -1.29
CA GLU A 169 2.30 -20.41 -1.80
C GLU A 169 2.04 -21.12 -3.14
N ASP A 170 1.17 -20.56 -4.00
CA ASP A 170 0.77 -21.20 -5.26
C ASP A 170 1.96 -21.52 -6.18
N LEU A 171 2.96 -20.63 -6.24
CA LEU A 171 4.20 -20.88 -6.99
C LEU A 171 4.98 -22.10 -6.47
N ALA A 172 5.08 -22.25 -5.14
CA ALA A 172 5.74 -23.40 -4.53
C ALA A 172 5.01 -24.71 -4.88
N VAL A 173 3.68 -24.68 -4.85
CA VAL A 173 2.81 -25.79 -5.23
C VAL A 173 3.02 -26.17 -6.69
N GLN A 174 2.97 -25.20 -7.60
CA GLN A 174 3.16 -25.43 -9.03
C GLN A 174 4.55 -26.03 -9.35
N GLU A 175 5.61 -25.51 -8.73
CA GLU A 175 6.97 -26.01 -8.91
C GLU A 175 7.14 -27.44 -8.38
N ALA A 176 6.64 -27.72 -7.17
CA ALA A 176 6.69 -29.05 -6.58
C ALA A 176 5.92 -30.07 -7.42
N ARG A 177 4.73 -29.71 -7.92
CA ARG A 177 3.94 -30.56 -8.82
C ARG A 177 4.67 -30.86 -10.12
N LYS A 178 5.30 -29.86 -10.73
CA LYS A 178 6.09 -30.04 -11.96
C LYS A 178 7.26 -31.00 -11.78
N LEU A 179 7.84 -31.04 -10.58
CA LEU A 179 8.95 -31.91 -10.21
C LEU A 179 8.50 -33.22 -9.56
N SER A 180 7.19 -33.46 -9.44
CA SER A 180 6.62 -34.63 -8.75
C SER A 180 7.10 -34.79 -7.31
N ILE A 181 7.34 -33.67 -6.61
CA ILE A 181 7.67 -33.67 -5.18
C ILE A 181 6.34 -33.69 -4.40
N PRO A 182 6.11 -34.66 -3.51
CA PRO A 182 4.87 -34.75 -2.76
C PRO A 182 4.66 -33.58 -1.79
N ILE A 183 3.41 -33.16 -1.64
CA ILE A 183 3.03 -31.96 -0.89
C ILE A 183 2.13 -32.32 0.30
N VAL A 184 2.56 -31.94 1.50
CA VAL A 184 1.75 -31.88 2.72
C VAL A 184 1.39 -30.42 2.97
N ALA A 185 0.11 -30.08 3.15
CA ALA A 185 -0.25 -28.68 3.40
C ALA A 185 -1.38 -28.52 4.41
N MET A 186 -1.31 -27.43 5.18
CA MET A 186 -2.46 -26.87 5.88
C MET A 186 -3.37 -26.17 4.85
N VAL A 187 -4.64 -26.57 4.79
CA VAL A 187 -5.59 -26.08 3.78
C VAL A 187 -6.83 -25.52 4.48
N ASP A 188 -7.01 -24.19 4.40
CA ASP A 188 -8.24 -23.54 4.84
C ASP A 188 -9.32 -23.62 3.75
N THR A 189 -10.55 -23.36 4.16
CA THR A 189 -11.78 -23.35 3.37
C THR A 189 -11.77 -22.48 2.11
N ASN A 190 -10.85 -21.52 1.97
CA ASN A 190 -10.70 -20.65 0.79
C ASN A 190 -9.71 -21.21 -0.26
N CYS A 191 -8.97 -22.28 0.06
CA CYS A 191 -7.92 -22.85 -0.78
C CYS A 191 -8.44 -24.01 -1.67
N ASP A 192 -7.75 -24.28 -2.79
CA ASP A 192 -8.02 -25.48 -3.61
C ASP A 192 -7.25 -26.68 -3.04
N PRO A 193 -7.93 -27.77 -2.62
CA PRO A 193 -7.26 -28.96 -2.09
C PRO A 193 -6.71 -29.90 -3.16
N ASP A 194 -7.13 -29.78 -4.42
CA ASP A 194 -6.76 -30.74 -5.49
C ASP A 194 -5.25 -30.86 -5.78
N PRO A 195 -4.43 -29.79 -5.74
CA PRO A 195 -3.00 -29.91 -6.03
C PRO A 195 -2.18 -30.49 -4.87
N ILE A 196 -2.80 -30.82 -3.72
CA ILE A 196 -2.12 -31.24 -2.49
C ILE A 196 -2.29 -32.75 -2.28
N ASP A 197 -1.18 -33.47 -2.10
CA ASP A 197 -1.21 -34.93 -1.93
C ASP A 197 -1.70 -35.35 -0.54
N TYR A 198 -1.29 -34.61 0.50
CA TYR A 198 -1.69 -34.84 1.89
C TYR A 198 -2.29 -33.57 2.50
N VAL A 199 -3.60 -33.40 2.30
CA VAL A 199 -4.37 -32.25 2.82
C VAL A 199 -4.60 -32.39 4.31
N ILE A 200 -4.22 -31.37 5.10
CA ILE A 200 -4.60 -31.19 6.50
C ILE A 200 -5.62 -30.05 6.55
N PRO A 201 -6.94 -30.33 6.66
CA PRO A 201 -7.95 -29.28 6.75
C PRO A 201 -7.77 -28.50 8.06
N SER A 202 -7.44 -27.22 7.99
CA SER A 202 -7.11 -26.43 9.17
C SER A 202 -7.12 -24.94 8.89
N ASN A 203 -7.36 -24.16 9.95
CA ASN A 203 -7.13 -22.72 9.97
C ASN A 203 -5.66 -22.37 9.73
N ASP A 204 -5.37 -21.58 8.69
CA ASP A 204 -4.03 -21.06 8.36
C ASP A 204 -3.83 -19.56 8.70
N ASP A 205 -4.79 -18.94 9.38
CA ASP A 205 -4.70 -17.57 9.91
C ASP A 205 -4.34 -17.53 11.40
N ALA A 206 -4.72 -18.57 12.16
CA ALA A 206 -4.51 -18.59 13.60
C ALA A 206 -3.07 -19.05 13.95
N ILE A 207 -2.28 -18.16 14.55
CA ILE A 207 -0.90 -18.45 15.02
C ILE A 207 -0.86 -19.71 15.90
N ARG A 208 -1.87 -19.91 16.78
CA ARG A 208 -1.95 -21.10 17.65
C ARG A 208 -2.19 -22.39 16.86
N ALA A 209 -2.99 -22.33 15.80
CA ALA A 209 -3.26 -23.47 14.93
C ALA A 209 -2.01 -23.85 14.13
N ILE A 210 -1.37 -22.85 13.51
CA ILE A 210 -0.10 -22.99 12.79
C ILE A 210 0.96 -23.61 13.71
N LYS A 211 1.18 -23.03 14.90
CA LYS A 211 2.16 -23.54 15.87
C LYS A 211 1.89 -24.98 16.30
N LEU A 212 0.63 -25.34 16.54
CA LEU A 212 0.28 -26.69 16.92
C LEU A 212 0.57 -27.71 15.82
N ILE A 213 0.17 -27.41 14.57
CA ILE A 213 0.32 -28.34 13.46
C ILE A 213 1.79 -28.43 13.03
N THR A 214 2.45 -27.29 12.80
CA THR A 214 3.87 -27.25 12.42
C THR A 214 4.75 -27.92 13.45
N GLY A 215 4.50 -27.69 14.75
CA GLY A 215 5.25 -28.35 15.83
C GLY A 215 5.10 -29.87 15.79
N LYS A 216 3.92 -30.39 15.42
CA LYS A 216 3.72 -31.84 15.25
C LYS A 216 4.40 -32.41 14.02
N ILE A 217 4.43 -31.66 12.93
CA ILE A 217 5.20 -32.06 11.75
C ILE A 217 6.71 -32.09 12.07
N ALA A 218 7.23 -31.10 12.81
CA ALA A 218 8.62 -31.09 13.27
C ALA A 218 8.92 -32.25 14.25
N ASP A 219 8.01 -32.58 15.16
CA ASP A 219 8.13 -33.76 16.04
C ASP A 219 8.24 -35.06 15.21
N ALA A 220 7.48 -35.18 14.12
CA ALA A 220 7.54 -36.33 13.21
C ALA A 220 8.92 -36.47 12.54
N VAL A 221 9.51 -35.34 12.13
CA VAL A 221 10.86 -35.31 11.56
C VAL A 221 11.89 -35.80 12.58
N ILE A 222 11.81 -35.32 13.82
CA ILE A 222 12.73 -35.71 14.90
C ILE A 222 12.60 -37.21 15.20
N GLU A 223 11.36 -37.73 15.30
CA GLU A 223 11.12 -39.18 15.48
C GLU A 223 11.73 -39.99 14.33
N GLY A 224 11.53 -39.56 13.08
CA GLY A 224 12.09 -40.23 11.91
C GLY A 224 13.62 -40.28 11.92
N ARG A 225 14.27 -39.16 12.24
CA ARG A 225 15.74 -39.10 12.37
C ARG A 225 16.26 -40.01 13.49
N GLN A 226 15.57 -40.08 14.63
CA GLN A 226 15.93 -41.00 15.71
C GLN A 226 15.84 -42.48 15.29
N ILE A 227 14.80 -42.84 14.52
CA ILE A 227 14.67 -44.18 13.95
C ILE A 227 15.84 -44.49 13.00
N ARG A 228 16.25 -43.51 12.18
CA ARG A 228 17.40 -43.65 11.29
C ARG A 228 18.70 -43.86 12.06
N ALA A 229 18.98 -43.04 13.06
CA ALA A 229 20.18 -43.16 13.91
C ALA A 229 20.24 -44.50 14.65
N ALA A 230 19.09 -45.07 15.04
CA ALA A 230 19.03 -46.40 15.65
C ALA A 230 19.24 -47.56 14.64
N THR A 231 19.04 -47.32 13.34
CA THR A 231 19.09 -48.35 12.28
C THR A 231 20.40 -48.32 11.50
N VAL A 232 20.98 -47.14 11.33
CA VAL A 232 22.23 -46.86 10.60
C VAL A 232 23.20 -46.34 11.64
N GLY A 233 24.17 -47.16 12.07
CA GLY A 233 25.07 -46.84 13.19
C GLY A 233 25.74 -45.47 13.09
N GLU A 234 25.99 -44.86 14.26
CA GLU A 234 26.39 -43.45 14.51
C GLU A 234 27.67 -42.93 13.82
N GLU A 235 28.32 -43.69 12.93
CA GLU A 235 29.63 -43.34 12.38
C GLU A 235 29.62 -42.36 11.18
N GLU A 236 28.47 -42.03 10.58
CA GLU A 236 28.39 -41.08 9.45
C GLU A 236 28.00 -39.63 9.82
N GLU A 237 27.36 -39.37 10.97
CA GLU A 237 26.80 -38.02 11.26
C GLU A 237 27.76 -37.06 12.01
N ALA A 238 28.80 -37.56 12.68
CA ALA A 238 29.71 -36.72 13.49
C ALA A 238 30.69 -35.85 12.66
N GLY A 239 30.74 -36.01 11.33
CA GLY A 239 31.72 -35.35 10.47
C GLY A 239 31.27 -34.02 9.83
N GLU A 240 29.99 -33.64 9.90
CA GLU A 240 29.46 -32.50 9.11
C GLU A 240 29.01 -31.27 9.92
N GLU A 241 28.88 -31.34 11.26
CA GLU A 241 28.33 -30.23 12.07
C GLU A 241 29.38 -29.23 12.64
N GLU A 242 30.69 -29.54 12.60
CA GLU A 242 31.72 -28.72 13.30
C GLU A 242 32.42 -27.64 12.46
N GLN A 243 31.81 -27.15 11.37
CA GLN A 243 32.34 -26.00 10.63
C GLN A 243 31.21 -25.19 10.02
N LEU A 244 30.54 -24.27 10.76
CA LEU A 244 29.81 -23.17 10.08
C LEU A 244 29.31 -22.00 10.95
N LEU A 245 29.64 -21.89 12.24
CA LEU A 245 29.29 -20.70 13.02
C LEU A 245 30.50 -20.22 13.85
N GLY A 246 31.13 -19.14 13.37
CA GLY A 246 32.15 -18.45 14.14
C GLY A 246 31.57 -17.89 15.46
N PRO A 247 32.25 -18.06 16.61
CA PRO A 247 31.80 -17.53 17.90
C PRO A 247 31.56 -16.01 17.89
N SER A 248 32.24 -15.27 17.01
CA SER A 248 32.12 -13.82 16.91
C SER A 248 30.82 -13.35 16.25
N THR A 249 30.23 -14.15 15.36
CA THR A 249 29.00 -13.82 14.63
C THR A 249 27.76 -14.00 15.53
N LEU A 250 27.70 -15.11 16.28
CA LEU A 250 26.66 -15.36 17.29
C LEU A 250 26.72 -14.33 18.44
N ALA A 251 27.91 -13.87 18.81
CA ALA A 251 28.09 -12.86 19.85
C ALA A 251 27.64 -11.46 19.40
N LYS A 252 27.84 -11.09 18.12
CA LYS A 252 27.41 -9.78 17.57
C LYS A 252 25.90 -9.72 17.33
N ILE A 253 25.26 -10.83 16.95
CA ILE A 253 23.80 -10.93 16.81
C ILE A 253 23.09 -10.79 18.18
N ARG A 254 23.67 -11.35 19.25
CA ARG A 254 23.14 -11.19 20.62
C ARG A 254 23.37 -9.81 21.24
N ALA A 255 24.21 -8.98 20.65
CA ALA A 255 24.65 -7.70 21.22
C ALA A 255 23.98 -6.46 20.61
N GLY A 256 22.94 -6.62 19.77
CA GLY A 256 22.14 -5.49 19.26
C GLY A 256 22.88 -4.54 18.30
N ALA A 257 24.08 -4.90 17.81
CA ALA A 257 24.90 -4.04 16.95
C ALA A 257 24.38 -3.90 15.50
N PHE A 258 23.17 -4.37 15.21
CA PHE A 258 22.52 -4.36 13.90
C PHE A 258 21.29 -3.44 13.83
N GLU A 259 20.84 -2.85 14.94
CA GLU A 259 19.59 -2.07 15.00
C GLU A 259 19.56 -0.91 13.97
N ASP A 260 20.66 -0.17 13.82
CA ASP A 260 20.74 0.98 12.88
C ASP A 260 20.78 0.59 11.39
N TYR A 261 21.14 -0.66 11.05
CA TYR A 261 21.27 -1.13 9.66
C TYR A 261 20.12 -2.05 9.23
N GLU A 262 19.48 -2.74 10.19
CA GLU A 262 18.21 -3.43 9.99
C GLU A 262 17.09 -2.45 9.65
N GLU A 263 16.98 -1.32 10.36
CA GLU A 263 15.90 -0.35 10.15
C GLU A 263 15.88 0.23 8.73
N ALA A 264 17.04 0.56 8.16
CA ALA A 264 17.14 1.09 6.79
C ALA A 264 16.86 0.02 5.69
N GLY A 265 17.23 -1.23 5.93
CA GLY A 265 16.96 -2.34 5.01
C GLY A 265 15.52 -2.88 5.12
N LEU A 266 14.94 -2.81 6.32
CA LEU A 266 13.54 -3.07 6.61
C LEU A 266 12.67 -1.99 5.95
N LEU A 267 13.03 -0.71 6.05
CA LEU A 267 12.35 0.38 5.36
C LEU A 267 12.41 0.19 3.84
N GLU A 268 13.57 -0.07 3.22
CA GLU A 268 13.66 -0.32 1.78
C GLU A 268 12.84 -1.53 1.30
N GLU A 269 12.79 -2.65 2.04
CA GLU A 269 12.04 -3.85 1.65
C GLU A 269 10.55 -3.80 2.02
N GLU A 270 10.14 -3.13 3.11
CA GLU A 270 8.74 -2.76 3.38
C GLU A 270 8.23 -1.85 2.26
N THR A 271 9.02 -0.85 1.84
CA THR A 271 8.61 0.05 0.74
C THR A 271 8.43 -0.72 -0.58
N ILE A 272 9.25 -1.75 -0.86
CA ILE A 272 9.12 -2.57 -2.09
C ILE A 272 7.92 -3.55 -2.01
N GLU A 273 7.67 -4.16 -0.86
CA GLU A 273 6.49 -5.03 -0.67
C GLU A 273 5.19 -4.20 -0.64
N GLU A 274 5.18 -3.04 0.01
CA GLU A 274 4.07 -2.07 -0.05
C GLU A 274 3.83 -1.64 -1.50
N THR A 275 4.87 -1.32 -2.29
CA THR A 275 4.66 -0.92 -3.69
C THR A 275 4.20 -2.05 -4.63
N GLU A 276 4.61 -3.31 -4.42
CA GLU A 276 4.06 -4.47 -5.16
C GLU A 276 2.60 -4.77 -4.76
N GLU A 277 2.27 -4.73 -3.46
CA GLU A 277 0.88 -4.86 -2.97
C GLU A 277 0.01 -3.70 -3.46
N GLU A 278 0.50 -2.46 -3.43
CA GLU A 278 -0.16 -1.28 -3.99
C GLU A 278 -0.43 -1.43 -5.50
N GLY A 279 0.51 -2.00 -6.27
CA GLY A 279 0.32 -2.26 -7.69
C GLY A 279 -0.82 -3.25 -7.98
N GLU A 280 -0.93 -4.33 -7.20
CA GLU A 280 -2.04 -5.29 -7.29
C GLU A 280 -3.36 -4.69 -6.79
N GLU A 281 -3.33 -3.88 -5.73
CA GLU A 281 -4.50 -3.16 -5.21
C GLU A 281 -5.05 -2.15 -6.22
N ILE A 282 -4.17 -1.40 -6.91
CA ILE A 282 -4.57 -0.49 -7.99
C ILE A 282 -5.18 -1.26 -9.15
N LEU A 283 -4.63 -2.41 -9.53
CA LEU A 283 -5.21 -3.28 -10.57
C LEU A 283 -6.60 -3.81 -10.16
N GLU A 284 -6.78 -4.21 -8.90
CA GLU A 284 -8.09 -4.63 -8.38
C GLU A 284 -9.08 -3.45 -8.36
N LEU A 285 -8.63 -2.26 -7.96
CA LEU A 285 -9.42 -1.04 -7.94
C LEU A 285 -9.83 -0.63 -9.36
N ASP A 286 -8.90 -0.61 -10.32
CA ASP A 286 -9.21 -0.36 -11.74
C ASP A 286 -10.24 -1.35 -12.27
N ALA A 287 -10.04 -2.65 -12.00
CA ALA A 287 -11.00 -3.68 -12.39
C ALA A 287 -12.36 -3.47 -11.72
N HIS A 288 -12.40 -3.05 -10.46
CA HIS A 288 -13.62 -2.69 -9.77
C HIS A 288 -14.32 -1.50 -10.42
N CYS A 289 -13.61 -0.38 -10.64
CA CYS A 289 -14.12 0.80 -11.32
C CYS A 289 -14.72 0.44 -12.68
N ARG A 290 -14.01 -0.35 -13.50
CA ARG A 290 -14.51 -0.77 -14.82
C ARG A 290 -15.77 -1.62 -14.76
N ARG A 291 -15.90 -2.53 -13.78
CA ARG A 291 -17.15 -3.29 -13.57
C ARG A 291 -18.35 -2.38 -13.24
N HIS A 292 -18.08 -1.20 -12.71
CA HIS A 292 -19.07 -0.17 -12.38
C HIS A 292 -19.13 0.98 -13.40
N HIS A 293 -18.53 0.82 -14.58
CA HIS A 293 -18.48 1.86 -15.63
C HIS A 293 -17.81 3.17 -15.19
N VAL A 294 -16.89 3.09 -14.22
CA VAL A 294 -16.04 4.18 -13.75
C VAL A 294 -14.64 4.02 -14.36
N GLU A 295 -14.06 5.10 -14.88
CA GLU A 295 -12.68 5.14 -15.35
C GLU A 295 -11.76 5.60 -14.21
N LEU A 296 -10.79 4.76 -13.82
CA LEU A 296 -9.76 5.13 -12.85
C LEU A 296 -8.60 5.80 -13.58
N VAL A 297 -8.43 7.10 -13.38
CA VAL A 297 -7.39 7.90 -14.04
C VAL A 297 -6.17 8.00 -13.11
N PRO A 298 -4.96 7.59 -13.55
CA PRO A 298 -3.76 7.78 -12.76
C PRO A 298 -3.45 9.27 -12.56
N ASN A 299 -2.94 9.60 -11.38
CA ASN A 299 -2.52 10.93 -10.99
C ASN A 299 -1.13 10.84 -10.36
N LEU A 300 -0.12 11.48 -10.96
CA LEU A 300 1.27 11.46 -10.48
C LEU A 300 1.95 12.81 -10.69
N GLN A 301 2.63 13.31 -9.66
CA GLN A 301 3.39 14.56 -9.74
C GLN A 301 4.59 14.40 -10.67
N SER A 302 4.64 15.25 -11.71
CA SER A 302 5.71 15.22 -12.72
C SER A 302 6.57 16.48 -12.75
N PHE A 303 6.34 17.44 -11.85
CA PHE A 303 7.14 18.66 -11.78
C PHE A 303 7.25 19.25 -10.37
N GLY A 304 6.23 19.98 -9.90
CA GLY A 304 6.13 20.49 -8.53
C GLY A 304 5.73 19.39 -7.54
N HIS A 305 5.68 19.72 -6.24
CA HIS A 305 5.28 18.82 -5.15
C HIS A 305 6.09 17.51 -5.05
N MET A 306 7.33 17.47 -5.54
CA MET A 306 8.16 16.26 -5.55
C MET A 306 9.09 16.16 -4.33
N MET A 307 8.86 16.97 -3.30
CA MET A 307 9.72 17.11 -2.12
C MET A 307 10.04 15.79 -1.42
N ASN A 308 9.07 14.89 -1.29
CA ASN A 308 9.30 13.61 -0.58
C ASN A 308 10.35 12.76 -1.29
N ILE A 309 10.29 12.65 -2.62
CA ILE A 309 11.26 11.87 -3.41
C ILE A 309 12.57 12.63 -3.55
N LEU A 310 12.51 13.92 -3.92
CA LEU A 310 13.71 14.72 -4.18
C LEU A 310 14.51 15.05 -2.92
N SER A 311 13.93 14.91 -1.73
CA SER A 311 14.67 15.04 -0.49
C SER A 311 15.57 13.83 -0.19
N LEU A 312 15.33 12.68 -0.83
CA LEU A 312 16.14 11.47 -0.65
C LEU A 312 17.55 11.67 -1.25
N PRO A 313 18.62 11.23 -0.57
CA PRO A 313 20.01 11.42 -1.03
C PRO A 313 20.26 10.95 -2.47
N GLU A 314 19.59 9.87 -2.89
CA GLU A 314 19.69 9.23 -4.20
C GLU A 314 19.13 10.13 -5.31
N TYR A 315 18.01 10.82 -5.07
CA TYR A 315 17.29 11.61 -6.07
C TYR A 315 17.50 13.11 -5.94
N ARG A 316 18.13 13.58 -4.85
CA ARG A 316 18.36 15.01 -4.59
C ARG A 316 19.09 15.75 -5.71
N HIS A 317 19.94 15.04 -6.46
CA HIS A 317 20.62 15.62 -7.60
C HIS A 317 19.67 16.03 -8.75
N LEU A 318 18.46 15.46 -8.81
CA LEU A 318 17.43 15.77 -9.81
C LEU A 318 16.62 17.02 -9.47
N ALA A 319 16.73 17.54 -8.25
CA ALA A 319 15.98 18.72 -7.81
C ALA A 319 16.40 20.01 -8.54
N GLU A 320 15.44 20.89 -8.77
CA GLU A 320 15.68 22.23 -9.32
C GLU A 320 16.51 23.07 -8.36
N THR A 321 16.15 23.06 -7.08
CA THR A 321 16.85 23.78 -6.00
C THR A 321 17.12 22.89 -4.79
N LYS A 322 17.86 23.42 -3.80
CA LYS A 322 18.05 22.76 -2.50
C LYS A 322 16.76 22.60 -1.69
N TYR A 323 15.70 23.32 -2.04
CA TYR A 323 14.39 23.16 -1.42
C TYR A 323 13.72 21.84 -1.82
N CYS A 324 14.19 21.21 -2.90
CA CYS A 324 13.72 19.91 -3.38
C CYS A 324 12.24 19.90 -3.80
N TRP A 325 11.63 21.05 -4.06
CA TRP A 325 10.21 21.14 -4.37
C TRP A 325 9.88 20.70 -5.80
N SER A 326 10.60 21.26 -6.79
CA SER A 326 10.40 20.92 -8.20
C SER A 326 11.51 20.04 -8.75
N LEU A 327 11.16 19.14 -9.67
CA LEU A 327 12.11 18.41 -10.51
C LEU A 327 12.78 19.38 -11.51
N ALA A 328 14.10 19.28 -11.69
CA ALA A 328 14.79 20.08 -12.70
C ALA A 328 14.45 19.59 -14.12
N PRO A 329 14.05 20.46 -15.06
CA PRO A 329 13.70 20.10 -16.44
C PRO A 329 14.96 19.75 -17.26
N THR A 330 15.50 18.55 -17.02
CA THR A 330 16.76 18.04 -17.57
C THR A 330 16.59 16.62 -18.11
N GLU A 331 17.48 16.15 -18.98
CA GLU A 331 17.44 14.78 -19.51
C GLU A 331 17.55 13.70 -18.42
N GLU A 332 18.20 13.99 -17.30
CA GLU A 332 18.22 13.11 -16.13
C GLU A 332 16.84 13.03 -15.47
N GLY A 333 16.20 14.19 -15.26
CA GLY A 333 14.84 14.26 -14.73
C GLY A 333 13.81 13.57 -15.65
N TYR A 334 13.95 13.73 -16.97
CA TYR A 334 13.05 13.07 -17.93
C TYR A 334 13.21 11.54 -17.96
N ARG A 335 14.43 11.02 -17.81
CA ARG A 335 14.64 9.58 -17.66
C ARG A 335 14.01 9.05 -16.37
N PHE A 336 14.17 9.79 -15.28
CA PHE A 336 13.53 9.44 -14.01
C PHE A 336 11.99 9.41 -14.12
N LEU A 337 11.37 10.41 -14.78
CA LEU A 337 9.93 10.39 -15.03
C LEU A 337 9.50 9.20 -15.90
N ASP A 338 10.28 8.87 -16.94
CA ASP A 338 9.97 7.73 -17.81
C ASP A 338 10.03 6.38 -17.06
N GLU A 339 10.98 6.22 -16.13
CA GLU A 339 11.04 5.08 -15.22
C GLU A 339 9.79 5.02 -14.32
N LEU A 340 9.41 6.13 -13.67
CA LEU A 340 8.18 6.19 -12.87
C LEU A 340 6.93 5.85 -13.68
N TYR A 341 6.84 6.35 -14.92
CA TYR A 341 5.71 6.09 -15.81
C TYR A 341 5.67 4.61 -16.24
N THR A 342 6.83 4.02 -16.49
CA THR A 342 6.97 2.59 -16.84
C THR A 342 6.42 1.70 -15.72
N ASP A 343 6.65 2.06 -14.47
CA ASP A 343 6.22 1.27 -13.31
C ASP A 343 4.75 1.51 -12.98
N LEU A 344 4.30 2.78 -12.95
CA LEU A 344 2.96 3.14 -12.51
C LEU A 344 1.87 2.86 -13.56
N LEU A 345 2.09 3.30 -14.80
CA LEU A 345 1.00 3.36 -15.79
C LEU A 345 0.43 1.98 -16.16
N PRO A 346 1.18 0.87 -16.20
CA PRO A 346 0.61 -0.46 -16.47
C PRO A 346 -0.51 -0.88 -15.50
N ALA A 347 -0.54 -0.33 -14.28
CA ALA A 347 -1.58 -0.62 -13.29
C ALA A 347 -2.95 0.00 -13.64
N PHE A 348 -3.03 0.87 -14.63
CA PHE A 348 -4.25 1.59 -15.01
C PHE A 348 -4.70 1.30 -16.43
N SER A 349 -5.99 1.04 -16.60
CA SER A 349 -6.60 0.85 -17.92
C SER A 349 -6.89 2.17 -18.65
N SER A 350 -7.03 3.28 -17.93
CA SER A 350 -7.39 4.60 -18.46
C SER A 350 -6.35 5.17 -19.42
N ARG A 351 -6.79 5.68 -20.58
CA ARG A 351 -5.88 6.36 -21.51
C ARG A 351 -5.58 7.81 -21.12
N GLN A 352 -6.22 8.32 -20.08
CA GLN A 352 -5.93 9.63 -19.51
C GLN A 352 -4.86 9.48 -18.43
N PHE A 353 -4.07 10.52 -18.19
CA PHE A 353 -3.09 10.56 -17.12
C PHE A 353 -2.93 11.99 -16.63
N ASN A 354 -3.21 12.25 -15.35
CA ASN A 354 -2.93 13.56 -14.77
C ASN A 354 -1.46 13.63 -14.36
N VAL A 355 -0.68 14.47 -15.03
CA VAL A 355 0.74 14.71 -14.75
C VAL A 355 0.96 15.84 -13.72
N ASN A 356 -0.13 16.49 -13.30
CA ASN A 356 -0.16 17.65 -12.42
C ASN A 356 0.60 18.85 -12.99
N CYS A 357 1.81 19.10 -12.50
CA CYS A 357 2.69 20.21 -12.86
C CYS A 357 2.25 21.59 -12.35
N ASP A 358 1.53 21.63 -11.24
CA ASP A 358 1.16 22.83 -10.49
C ASP A 358 2.31 23.37 -9.63
N GLU A 359 2.15 24.63 -9.20
CA GLU A 359 2.86 25.22 -8.05
C GLU A 359 4.40 25.15 -8.11
N THR A 360 5.02 25.25 -9.29
CA THR A 360 6.50 25.19 -9.44
C THR A 360 7.19 26.49 -9.03
N TYR A 361 7.06 26.87 -7.75
CA TYR A 361 7.49 28.17 -7.21
C TYR A 361 9.00 28.42 -7.29
N ASP A 362 9.81 27.36 -7.31
CA ASP A 362 11.27 27.43 -7.36
C ASP A 362 11.86 27.22 -8.77
N LEU A 363 11.00 27.15 -9.81
CA LEU A 363 11.44 27.03 -11.19
C LEU A 363 12.29 28.23 -11.63
N GLY A 364 13.46 27.97 -12.22
CA GLY A 364 14.39 29.01 -12.66
C GLY A 364 15.29 29.57 -11.56
N CYS A 365 15.15 29.09 -10.32
CA CYS A 365 15.99 29.52 -9.21
C CYS A 365 17.25 28.68 -9.03
N GLY A 366 17.39 27.54 -9.72
CA GLY A 366 18.52 26.65 -9.59
C GLY A 366 19.02 26.11 -10.93
N ARG A 367 18.88 24.80 -11.17
CA ARG A 367 19.47 24.14 -12.35
C ARG A 367 18.98 24.74 -13.68
N SER A 368 17.73 25.18 -13.74
CA SER A 368 17.15 25.77 -14.95
C SER A 368 17.38 27.29 -15.07
N LYS A 369 18.12 27.93 -14.15
CA LYS A 369 18.29 29.39 -14.10
C LYS A 369 18.84 30.01 -15.38
N GLU A 370 19.84 29.39 -16.01
CA GLU A 370 20.43 29.91 -17.25
C GLU A 370 19.42 29.83 -18.41
N ARG A 371 18.70 28.71 -18.52
CA ARG A 371 17.65 28.52 -19.53
C ARG A 371 16.49 29.48 -19.30
N MET A 372 16.07 29.65 -18.04
CA MET A 372 15.05 30.63 -17.63
C MET A 372 15.40 32.05 -18.11
N ALA A 373 16.67 32.46 -17.96
CA ALA A 373 17.13 33.77 -18.43
C ALA A 373 17.13 33.91 -19.96
N GLU A 374 17.29 32.81 -20.70
CA GLU A 374 17.31 32.79 -22.16
C GLU A 374 15.91 32.87 -22.78
N ILE A 375 14.97 32.05 -22.30
CA ILE A 375 13.66 31.85 -22.96
C ILE A 375 12.47 32.39 -22.17
N GLY A 376 12.67 32.72 -20.89
CA GLY A 376 11.62 33.19 -19.98
C GLY A 376 10.75 32.08 -19.38
N PRO A 377 9.97 32.40 -18.32
CA PRO A 377 9.27 31.42 -17.50
C PRO A 377 8.16 30.66 -18.23
N GLY A 378 7.28 31.36 -18.96
CA GLY A 378 6.21 30.72 -19.70
C GLY A 378 6.72 29.72 -20.75
N ARG A 379 7.82 30.03 -21.45
CA ARG A 379 8.41 29.10 -22.42
C ARG A 379 9.14 27.94 -21.75
N LEU A 380 9.86 28.18 -20.65
CA LEU A 380 10.51 27.10 -19.91
C LEU A 380 9.49 26.08 -19.39
N TYR A 381 8.38 26.56 -18.83
CA TYR A 381 7.28 25.70 -18.40
C TYR A 381 6.66 24.94 -19.59
N LEU A 382 6.40 25.62 -20.71
CA LEU A 382 5.89 24.98 -21.92
C LEU A 382 6.83 23.90 -22.47
N GLU A 383 8.14 24.13 -22.48
CA GLU A 383 9.13 23.12 -22.91
C GLU A 383 9.03 21.85 -22.06
N HIS A 384 8.92 22.00 -20.74
CA HIS A 384 8.72 20.87 -19.83
C HIS A 384 7.40 20.14 -20.13
N MET A 385 6.30 20.86 -20.35
CA MET A 385 4.98 20.26 -20.67
C MET A 385 5.01 19.46 -21.97
N LEU A 386 5.66 19.99 -23.00
CA LEU A 386 5.79 19.28 -24.27
C LEU A 386 6.59 17.98 -24.08
N ARG A 387 7.64 18.01 -23.26
CA ARG A 387 8.45 16.82 -23.00
C ARG A 387 7.70 15.77 -22.18
N VAL A 388 7.00 16.18 -21.12
CA VAL A 388 6.14 15.28 -20.31
C VAL A 388 5.03 14.66 -21.16
N ARG A 389 4.41 15.43 -22.05
CA ARG A 389 3.43 14.92 -23.01
C ARG A 389 4.03 13.85 -23.93
N GLU A 390 5.23 14.06 -24.45
CA GLU A 390 5.91 13.07 -25.30
C GLU A 390 6.18 11.76 -24.55
N LEU A 391 6.66 11.85 -23.30
CA LEU A 391 6.88 10.67 -22.45
C LEU A 391 5.58 9.92 -22.21
N ALA A 392 4.53 10.61 -21.74
CA ALA A 392 3.23 9.99 -21.51
C ALA A 392 2.63 9.36 -22.79
N ALA A 393 2.83 9.99 -23.95
CA ALA A 393 2.38 9.47 -25.23
C ALA A 393 3.13 8.19 -25.64
N ALA A 394 4.41 8.05 -25.29
CA ALA A 394 5.17 6.81 -25.50
C ALA A 394 4.57 5.63 -24.72
N HIS A 395 3.95 5.91 -23.56
CA HIS A 395 3.16 4.96 -22.75
C HIS A 395 1.69 4.86 -23.16
N GLY A 396 1.31 5.43 -24.32
CA GLY A 396 -0.05 5.36 -24.85
C GLY A 396 -1.08 6.21 -24.08
N ARG A 397 -0.64 7.21 -23.31
CA ARG A 397 -1.50 8.09 -22.51
C ARG A 397 -1.66 9.48 -23.12
N ARG A 398 -2.77 10.13 -22.81
CA ARG A 398 -3.01 11.57 -23.04
C ARG A 398 -3.02 12.28 -21.69
N ILE A 399 -2.36 13.43 -21.64
CA ILE A 399 -2.15 14.12 -20.37
C ILE A 399 -3.29 15.08 -19.99
N GLN A 400 -3.53 15.15 -18.69
CA GLN A 400 -4.22 16.22 -18.00
C GLN A 400 -3.20 16.94 -17.10
N MET A 401 -3.36 18.23 -16.88
CA MET A 401 -2.43 19.02 -16.05
C MET A 401 -3.14 20.22 -15.43
N TRP A 402 -2.65 20.70 -14.28
CA TRP A 402 -3.16 21.90 -13.65
C TRP A 402 -2.83 23.16 -14.46
N GLY A 403 -3.76 24.11 -14.47
CA GLY A 403 -3.69 25.30 -15.30
C GLY A 403 -3.05 26.52 -14.65
N ASP A 404 -2.73 26.50 -13.36
CA ASP A 404 -2.35 27.67 -12.54
C ASP A 404 -1.11 28.40 -13.06
N ILE A 405 -0.03 27.68 -13.39
CA ILE A 405 1.18 28.31 -13.94
C ILE A 405 0.89 28.98 -15.29
N LEU A 406 0.02 28.39 -16.11
CA LEU A 406 -0.36 28.96 -17.41
C LEU A 406 -1.21 30.22 -17.27
N LEU A 407 -1.99 30.36 -16.19
CA LEU A 407 -2.74 31.59 -15.91
C LEU A 407 -1.82 32.78 -15.67
N GLN A 408 -0.59 32.54 -15.19
CA GLN A 408 0.44 33.57 -15.04
C GLN A 408 1.16 33.90 -16.37
N HIS A 409 1.05 33.00 -17.35
CA HIS A 409 1.71 33.08 -18.66
C HIS A 409 0.73 32.84 -19.83
N PRO A 410 -0.32 33.66 -19.97
CA PRO A 410 -1.38 33.44 -20.94
C PRO A 410 -0.89 33.43 -22.40
N GLU A 411 0.26 34.04 -22.69
CA GLU A 411 0.89 34.08 -24.01
C GLU A 411 1.29 32.70 -24.53
N VAL A 412 1.53 31.70 -23.65
CA VAL A 412 1.92 30.35 -24.07
C VAL A 412 0.76 29.37 -24.17
N ILE A 413 -0.43 29.68 -23.62
CA ILE A 413 -1.61 28.79 -23.63
C ILE A 413 -1.96 28.33 -25.04
N GLY A 414 -1.92 29.25 -26.02
CA GLY A 414 -2.23 28.95 -27.41
C GLY A 414 -1.24 28.01 -28.10
N SER A 415 -0.04 27.82 -27.51
CA SER A 415 1.00 26.94 -28.04
C SER A 415 0.89 25.50 -27.54
N LEU A 416 0.00 25.23 -26.57
CA LEU A 416 -0.22 23.87 -26.10
C LEU A 416 -0.88 23.00 -27.19
N PRO A 417 -0.53 21.71 -27.28
CA PRO A 417 -1.24 20.78 -28.13
C PRO A 417 -2.72 20.64 -27.73
N ALA A 418 -3.60 20.39 -28.71
CA ALA A 418 -5.05 20.34 -28.49
C ALA A 418 -5.52 19.08 -27.72
N ASP A 419 -4.65 18.06 -27.61
CA ASP A 419 -4.92 16.83 -26.88
C ASP A 419 -4.56 16.90 -25.39
N VAL A 420 -3.96 18.01 -24.94
CA VAL A 420 -3.75 18.31 -23.51
C VAL A 420 -5.04 18.84 -22.90
N THR A 421 -5.43 18.29 -21.76
CA THR A 421 -6.58 18.78 -20.99
C THR A 421 -6.11 19.59 -19.79
N LEU A 422 -6.58 20.83 -19.67
CA LEU A 422 -6.26 21.71 -18.55
C LEU A 422 -7.23 21.51 -17.38
N LEU A 423 -6.74 21.57 -16.16
CA LEU A 423 -7.50 21.45 -14.93
C LEU A 423 -7.49 22.84 -14.24
N ASP A 424 -8.63 23.53 -14.27
CA ASP A 424 -8.80 24.88 -13.74
C ASP A 424 -9.28 24.82 -12.29
N TRP A 425 -8.34 24.90 -11.33
CA TRP A 425 -8.65 24.72 -9.92
C TRP A 425 -8.91 26.04 -9.18
N HIS A 426 -9.95 26.04 -8.34
CA HIS A 426 -10.33 27.16 -7.47
C HIS A 426 -11.01 26.61 -6.22
N TYR A 427 -10.56 27.00 -5.02
CA TYR A 427 -11.09 26.44 -3.76
C TYR A 427 -11.83 27.43 -2.87
N GLU A 428 -11.79 28.72 -3.21
CA GLU A 428 -12.58 29.75 -2.52
C GLU A 428 -13.80 30.13 -3.37
N ALA A 429 -14.91 30.42 -2.67
CA ALA A 429 -16.11 30.94 -3.27
C ALA A 429 -15.86 32.35 -3.82
N GLU A 430 -16.12 32.51 -5.12
CA GLU A 430 -15.98 33.78 -5.82
C GLU A 430 -17.24 34.04 -6.64
N GLU A 431 -17.51 35.31 -6.95
CA GLU A 431 -18.64 35.68 -7.81
C GLU A 431 -18.42 35.22 -9.26
N THR A 432 -17.16 35.22 -9.71
CA THR A 432 -16.75 34.86 -11.08
C THR A 432 -15.34 34.27 -11.09
N TYR A 433 -15.05 33.41 -12.08
CA TYR A 433 -13.77 32.75 -12.32
C TYR A 433 -13.26 33.04 -13.74
N PRO A 434 -12.50 34.14 -13.95
CA PRO A 434 -12.04 34.59 -15.27
C PRO A 434 -11.20 33.57 -16.06
N SER A 435 -10.57 32.61 -15.38
CA SER A 435 -9.78 31.53 -15.97
C SER A 435 -10.58 30.67 -16.95
N THR A 436 -11.85 30.41 -16.66
CA THR A 436 -12.73 29.59 -17.52
C THR A 436 -12.91 30.23 -18.90
N ALA A 437 -13.14 31.55 -18.95
CA ALA A 437 -13.24 32.31 -20.19
C ALA A 437 -11.90 32.38 -20.94
N LEU A 438 -10.79 32.49 -20.20
CA LEU A 438 -9.44 32.52 -20.77
C LEU A 438 -9.13 31.22 -21.51
N PHE A 439 -9.30 30.05 -20.89
CA PHE A 439 -9.05 28.76 -21.54
C PHE A 439 -9.96 28.53 -22.75
N ALA A 440 -11.24 28.89 -22.63
CA ALA A 440 -12.20 28.81 -23.73
C ALA A 440 -11.77 29.67 -24.93
N ARG A 441 -11.32 30.91 -24.70
CA ARG A 441 -10.85 31.82 -25.77
C ARG A 441 -9.64 31.25 -26.54
N HIS A 442 -8.78 30.48 -25.89
CA HIS A 442 -7.65 29.80 -26.52
C HIS A 442 -8.02 28.46 -27.16
N GLY A 443 -9.31 28.08 -27.14
CA GLY A 443 -9.81 26.82 -27.69
C GLY A 443 -9.20 25.59 -27.01
N ARG A 444 -8.83 25.70 -25.73
CA ARG A 444 -8.24 24.59 -24.97
C ARG A 444 -9.34 23.73 -24.37
N ARG A 445 -9.09 22.42 -24.31
CA ARG A 445 -9.93 21.50 -23.55
C ARG A 445 -9.63 21.67 -22.07
N PHE A 446 -10.66 21.89 -21.24
CA PHE A 446 -10.45 22.07 -19.80
C PHE A 446 -11.60 21.50 -18.96
N LEU A 447 -11.29 21.08 -17.73
CA LEU A 447 -12.25 20.80 -16.67
C LEU A 447 -12.18 21.92 -15.64
N VAL A 448 -13.30 22.18 -14.97
CA VAL A 448 -13.31 23.00 -13.76
C VAL A 448 -13.09 22.12 -12.53
N CYS A 449 -12.30 22.60 -11.57
CA CYS A 449 -11.86 21.79 -10.44
C CYS A 449 -12.13 22.51 -9.10
N PRO A 450 -13.38 22.51 -8.63
CA PRO A 450 -13.73 23.08 -7.33
C PRO A 450 -13.34 22.12 -6.19
N GLY A 451 -13.44 22.61 -4.96
CA GLY A 451 -13.03 21.89 -3.76
C GLY A 451 -14.16 21.51 -2.80
N THR A 452 -14.10 20.32 -2.22
CA THR A 452 -14.94 19.91 -1.07
C THR A 452 -14.75 20.79 0.16
N SER A 453 -13.62 21.51 0.25
CA SER A 453 -13.23 22.37 1.38
C SER A 453 -13.26 21.68 2.75
N SER A 454 -12.98 20.38 2.78
CA SER A 454 -12.89 19.56 4.00
C SER A 454 -11.50 19.58 4.63
N TRP A 455 -10.46 19.72 3.81
CA TRP A 455 -9.08 19.72 4.29
C TRP A 455 -8.77 21.00 5.09
N ASN A 456 -7.71 20.94 5.89
CA ASN A 456 -7.28 22.03 6.75
C ASN A 456 -8.34 22.60 7.70
N THR A 457 -9.36 21.81 8.06
CA THR A 457 -10.46 22.19 8.95
C THR A 457 -10.87 21.04 9.86
N LEU A 458 -11.45 21.34 11.03
CA LEU A 458 -12.04 20.31 11.90
C LEU A 458 -13.40 19.82 11.39
N PHE A 459 -14.18 20.73 10.80
CA PHE A 459 -15.43 20.47 10.11
C PHE A 459 -15.42 21.22 8.78
N PRO A 460 -15.99 20.66 7.69
CA PRO A 460 -15.80 21.21 6.36
C PRO A 460 -16.35 22.64 6.23
N ARG A 461 -15.74 23.45 5.38
CA ARG A 461 -16.23 24.80 5.05
C ARG A 461 -17.37 24.71 4.04
N ILE A 462 -18.49 24.10 4.44
CA ILE A 462 -19.56 23.69 3.52
C ILE A 462 -20.16 24.87 2.75
N ASP A 463 -20.34 26.03 3.39
CA ASP A 463 -20.88 27.20 2.69
C ASP A 463 -19.93 27.69 1.58
N ASN A 464 -18.61 27.70 1.86
CA ASN A 464 -17.59 28.00 0.85
C ASN A 464 -17.61 26.98 -0.29
N ALA A 465 -17.57 25.68 0.05
CA ALA A 465 -17.61 24.60 -0.93
C ALA A 465 -18.86 24.69 -1.82
N ASN A 466 -20.03 24.91 -1.23
CA ASN A 466 -21.28 24.96 -1.98
C ASN A 466 -21.33 26.08 -2.99
N GLU A 467 -20.85 27.26 -2.61
CA GLU A 467 -20.82 28.42 -3.49
C GLU A 467 -19.74 28.26 -4.57
N ASN A 468 -18.52 27.86 -4.18
CA ASN A 468 -17.41 27.57 -5.09
C ASN A 468 -17.80 26.54 -6.16
N ILE A 469 -18.28 25.36 -5.75
CA ILE A 469 -18.69 24.28 -6.66
C ILE A 469 -19.80 24.77 -7.61
N ARG A 470 -20.83 25.43 -7.08
CA ARG A 470 -22.00 25.84 -7.88
C ARG A 470 -21.65 26.90 -8.91
N VAL A 471 -20.92 27.94 -8.49
CA VAL A 471 -20.55 29.05 -9.39
C VAL A 471 -19.58 28.53 -10.45
N LEU A 472 -18.55 27.78 -10.07
CA LEU A 472 -17.55 27.28 -10.99
C LEU A 472 -18.13 26.26 -11.99
N ALA A 473 -19.03 25.37 -11.55
CA ALA A 473 -19.75 24.46 -12.45
C ALA A 473 -20.57 25.22 -13.51
N ARG A 474 -21.28 26.27 -13.09
CA ARG A 474 -22.11 27.11 -13.97
C ARG A 474 -21.28 27.87 -14.99
N GLU A 475 -20.18 28.49 -14.57
CA GLU A 475 -19.29 29.22 -15.48
C GLU A 475 -18.52 28.28 -16.41
N GLY A 476 -18.03 27.16 -15.90
CA GLY A 476 -17.41 26.11 -16.70
C GLY A 476 -18.35 25.64 -17.81
N ALA A 477 -19.61 25.34 -17.48
CA ALA A 477 -20.61 24.97 -18.47
C ALA A 477 -20.88 26.08 -19.51
N ALA A 478 -20.93 27.35 -19.09
CA ALA A 478 -21.12 28.49 -19.99
C ALA A 478 -19.94 28.70 -20.95
N HIS A 479 -18.73 28.37 -20.53
CA HIS A 479 -17.50 28.50 -21.31
C HIS A 479 -17.05 27.21 -22.02
N GLY A 480 -17.86 26.14 -21.96
CA GLY A 480 -17.60 24.91 -22.70
C GLY A 480 -16.59 23.96 -22.05
N ALA A 481 -16.45 24.00 -20.71
CA ALA A 481 -15.72 22.99 -19.96
C ALA A 481 -16.26 21.59 -20.27
N VAL A 482 -15.38 20.60 -20.34
CA VAL A 482 -15.74 19.22 -20.71
C VAL A 482 -16.20 18.37 -19.53
N GLY A 483 -16.09 18.90 -18.31
CA GLY A 483 -16.47 18.23 -17.07
C GLY A 483 -16.05 19.00 -15.83
N LEU A 484 -16.34 18.40 -14.68
CA LEU A 484 -15.98 18.89 -13.36
C LEU A 484 -15.17 17.80 -12.64
N LEU A 485 -14.01 18.18 -12.09
CA LEU A 485 -13.17 17.33 -11.24
C LEU A 485 -13.27 17.87 -9.81
N ASN A 486 -14.12 17.27 -8.98
CA ASN A 486 -14.29 17.72 -7.59
C ASN A 486 -13.09 17.26 -6.75
N THR A 487 -12.32 18.19 -6.20
CA THR A 487 -11.07 17.87 -5.48
C THR A 487 -11.31 17.79 -3.98
N ASP A 488 -10.58 16.87 -3.34
CA ASP A 488 -10.50 16.74 -1.89
C ASP A 488 -9.05 16.42 -1.52
N TRP A 489 -8.42 17.34 -0.80
CA TRP A 489 -6.99 17.29 -0.51
C TRP A 489 -6.70 16.72 0.88
N GLY A 490 -5.47 16.24 1.06
CA GLY A 490 -5.01 15.62 2.30
C GLY A 490 -3.87 16.39 2.97
N ASP A 491 -3.89 17.72 2.87
CA ASP A 491 -2.81 18.59 3.32
C ASP A 491 -2.40 18.31 4.76
N SER A 492 -1.10 18.34 5.02
CA SER A 492 -0.53 18.13 6.36
C SER A 492 -0.96 16.81 7.03
N GLY A 493 -1.14 15.75 6.25
CA GLY A 493 -1.38 14.38 6.75
C GLY A 493 -2.83 13.94 6.84
N HIS A 494 -3.77 14.66 6.21
CA HIS A 494 -5.17 14.26 6.04
C HIS A 494 -5.88 13.89 7.37
N TYR A 495 -5.77 14.75 8.39
CA TYR A 495 -6.38 14.51 9.72
C TYR A 495 -7.91 14.59 9.76
N GLN A 496 -8.54 15.13 8.72
CA GLN A 496 -9.99 15.13 8.60
C GLN A 496 -10.48 13.71 8.23
N PRO A 497 -11.50 13.16 8.92
CA PRO A 497 -12.07 11.89 8.52
C PRO A 497 -12.78 12.01 7.17
N LEU A 498 -12.50 11.11 6.23
CA LEU A 498 -13.12 11.03 4.90
C LEU A 498 -14.66 11.12 4.93
N GLY A 499 -15.27 10.66 6.02
CA GLY A 499 -16.70 10.78 6.31
C GLY A 499 -17.26 12.21 6.11
N GLN A 500 -16.46 13.24 6.42
CA GLN A 500 -16.92 14.63 6.29
C GLN A 500 -16.86 15.15 4.83
N SER A 501 -16.12 14.49 3.93
CA SER A 501 -16.01 14.88 2.52
C SER A 501 -17.22 14.42 1.68
N PHE A 502 -17.98 13.41 2.13
CA PHE A 502 -19.09 12.83 1.37
C PHE A 502 -20.18 13.83 0.98
N TYR A 503 -20.46 14.81 1.85
CA TYR A 503 -21.38 15.89 1.52
C TYR A 503 -20.86 16.65 0.28
N GLY A 504 -19.59 17.07 0.30
CA GLY A 504 -18.96 17.81 -0.79
C GLY A 504 -18.88 17.00 -2.08
N TYR A 505 -18.58 15.70 -2.00
CA TYR A 505 -18.59 14.79 -3.15
C TYR A 505 -19.97 14.72 -3.82
N ALA A 506 -21.02 14.48 -3.03
CA ALA A 506 -22.39 14.39 -3.53
C ALA A 506 -22.88 15.73 -4.10
N TYR A 507 -22.51 16.84 -3.46
CA TYR A 507 -22.86 18.18 -3.95
C TYR A 507 -22.16 18.49 -5.27
N GLY A 508 -20.86 18.18 -5.40
CA GLY A 508 -20.12 18.30 -6.66
C GLY A 508 -20.76 17.52 -7.81
N ALA A 509 -21.18 16.28 -7.56
CA ALA A 509 -21.90 15.47 -8.54
C ALA A 509 -23.24 16.11 -8.94
N GLU A 510 -24.06 16.57 -7.99
CA GLU A 510 -25.33 17.25 -8.27
C GLU A 510 -25.13 18.51 -9.13
N GLN A 511 -24.15 19.35 -8.79
CA GLN A 511 -23.90 20.59 -9.54
C GLN A 511 -23.35 20.30 -10.95
N ALA A 512 -22.53 19.27 -11.12
CA ALA A 512 -22.06 18.84 -12.44
C ALA A 512 -23.22 18.37 -13.34
N TRP A 513 -24.22 17.67 -12.79
CA TRP A 513 -25.39 17.20 -13.56
C TRP A 513 -26.39 18.30 -13.87
N THR A 514 -26.54 19.27 -12.97
CA THR A 514 -27.53 20.36 -13.13
C THR A 514 -26.96 21.61 -13.80
N GLY A 515 -25.63 21.69 -13.95
CA GLY A 515 -24.93 22.87 -14.47
C GLY A 515 -24.95 24.02 -13.46
N GLY A 516 -24.75 23.71 -12.18
CA GLY A 516 -24.67 24.71 -11.11
C GLY A 516 -26.02 25.33 -10.71
N LYS A 517 -27.13 24.58 -10.83
CA LYS A 517 -28.50 25.12 -10.63
C LYS A 517 -29.16 24.69 -9.33
N THR A 518 -28.73 23.59 -8.73
CA THR A 518 -29.35 23.09 -7.50
C THR A 518 -28.97 23.98 -6.31
N SER A 519 -29.96 24.43 -5.55
CA SER A 519 -29.73 25.22 -4.33
C SER A 519 -29.49 24.30 -3.13
N ASP A 520 -28.81 24.82 -2.11
CA ASP A 520 -28.60 24.16 -0.82
C ASP A 520 -29.93 23.66 -0.23
N ALA A 521 -30.98 24.50 -0.29
CA ALA A 521 -32.31 24.18 0.22
C ALA A 521 -32.99 23.01 -0.52
N ALA A 522 -32.62 22.76 -1.78
CA ALA A 522 -33.09 21.59 -2.54
C ALA A 522 -32.20 20.36 -2.28
N PHE A 523 -30.90 20.57 -2.12
CA PHE A 523 -29.92 19.50 -1.92
C PHE A 523 -29.97 18.89 -0.53
N ASP A 524 -29.96 19.71 0.53
CA ASP A 524 -29.80 19.27 1.92
C ASP A 524 -30.83 18.19 2.34
N PRO A 525 -32.15 18.35 2.07
CA PRO A 525 -33.12 17.32 2.43
C PRO A 525 -32.95 16.03 1.62
N ALA A 526 -32.52 16.13 0.36
CA ALA A 526 -32.31 14.98 -0.51
C ALA A 526 -31.07 14.17 -0.05
N PHE A 527 -29.96 14.86 0.20
CA PHE A 527 -28.75 14.26 0.74
C PHE A 527 -29.01 13.61 2.09
N GLY A 528 -29.65 14.34 3.01
CA GLY A 528 -30.00 13.82 4.34
C GLY A 528 -30.81 12.53 4.26
N ARG A 529 -31.88 12.51 3.46
CA ARG A 529 -32.72 11.32 3.29
C ARG A 529 -31.98 10.14 2.67
N LEU A 530 -31.16 10.37 1.65
CA LEU A 530 -30.48 9.29 0.93
C LEU A 530 -29.29 8.72 1.70
N PHE A 531 -28.54 9.57 2.41
CA PHE A 531 -27.29 9.18 3.06
C PHE A 531 -27.50 8.69 4.50
N PHE A 532 -28.42 9.33 5.24
CA PHE A 532 -28.68 9.03 6.66
C PHE A 532 -30.09 8.48 6.92
N GLY A 533 -30.90 8.31 5.87
CA GLY A 533 -32.25 7.78 5.96
C GLY A 533 -33.31 8.83 6.33
N PRO A 534 -34.61 8.49 6.15
CA PRO A 534 -35.71 9.44 6.29
C PRO A 534 -36.00 9.86 7.74
N ALA A 535 -35.56 9.09 8.74
CA ALA A 535 -35.86 9.36 10.15
C ALA A 535 -34.97 10.46 10.75
N HIS A 536 -33.68 10.48 10.39
CA HIS A 536 -32.68 11.33 11.03
C HIS A 536 -31.96 12.27 10.06
N GLY A 537 -32.14 12.09 8.74
CA GLY A 537 -31.34 12.79 7.75
C GLY A 537 -31.41 14.31 7.80
N GLU A 538 -32.58 14.89 8.02
CA GLU A 538 -32.73 16.34 8.13
C GLU A 538 -32.02 16.90 9.37
N ALA A 539 -32.15 16.23 10.52
CA ALA A 539 -31.50 16.63 11.76
C ALA A 539 -29.96 16.53 11.63
N VAL A 540 -29.46 15.42 11.09
CA VAL A 540 -28.02 15.19 10.88
C VAL A 540 -27.42 16.23 9.92
N VAL A 541 -28.09 16.52 8.80
CA VAL A 541 -27.62 17.56 7.87
C VAL A 541 -27.63 18.94 8.53
N THR A 542 -28.67 19.25 9.33
CA THR A 542 -28.73 20.51 10.09
C THR A 542 -27.55 20.62 11.06
N ALA A 543 -27.19 19.56 11.77
CA ALA A 543 -26.03 19.52 12.66
C ALA A 543 -24.71 19.73 11.89
N ILE A 544 -24.53 19.03 10.77
CA ILE A 544 -23.36 19.17 9.90
C ILE A 544 -23.24 20.60 9.35
N ARG A 545 -24.33 21.21 8.89
CA ARG A 545 -24.36 22.63 8.43
C ARG A 545 -23.97 23.58 9.56
N ARG A 546 -24.47 23.36 10.77
CA ARG A 546 -24.13 24.17 11.95
C ARG A 546 -22.66 24.07 12.31
N LEU A 547 -22.10 22.86 12.30
CA LEU A 547 -20.67 22.63 12.55
C LEU A 547 -19.80 23.25 11.44
N GLY A 548 -20.20 23.19 10.18
CA GLY A 548 -19.49 23.85 9.08
C GLY A 548 -19.53 25.38 9.16
N ALA A 549 -20.63 25.96 9.66
CA ALA A 549 -20.81 27.40 9.79
C ALA A 549 -19.81 28.06 10.77
N ILE A 550 -19.22 27.29 11.68
CA ILE A 550 -18.23 27.81 12.63
C ILE A 550 -17.01 28.43 11.93
N ASN A 551 -16.70 27.95 10.71
CA ASN A 551 -15.57 28.44 9.92
C ASN A 551 -15.74 29.91 9.49
N ARG A 552 -16.97 30.46 9.57
CA ARG A 552 -17.27 31.87 9.26
C ARG A 552 -17.27 32.77 10.48
N LEU A 553 -17.09 32.21 11.69
CA LEU A 553 -17.06 33.02 12.90
C LEU A 553 -15.83 33.94 12.90
N PRO A 554 -15.92 35.13 13.54
CA PRO A 554 -14.79 36.05 13.65
C PRO A 554 -13.57 35.36 14.24
N GLY A 555 -12.43 35.46 13.54
CA GLY A 555 -11.17 34.83 13.92
C GLY A 555 -11.01 33.38 13.47
N MET A 556 -12.02 32.75 12.86
CA MET A 556 -11.94 31.34 12.41
C MET A 556 -11.54 31.18 10.94
N ALA A 557 -11.95 32.11 10.08
CA ALA A 557 -11.76 32.00 8.64
C ALA A 557 -10.27 32.17 8.25
N LEU A 558 -9.76 31.23 7.46
CA LEU A 558 -8.48 31.33 6.75
C LEU A 558 -8.68 30.94 5.28
N PRO A 559 -7.90 31.52 4.34
CA PRO A 559 -7.87 31.03 2.97
C PRO A 559 -7.47 29.56 2.94
N ASN A 560 -8.25 28.72 2.26
CA ASN A 560 -8.03 27.30 2.10
C ASN A 560 -7.90 26.47 3.41
N ALA A 561 -8.33 27.03 4.55
CA ALA A 561 -8.13 26.46 5.88
C ALA A 561 -9.10 27.05 6.93
N SER A 562 -8.94 26.67 8.19
CA SER A 562 -9.66 27.25 9.31
C SER A 562 -8.81 27.23 10.57
N ASN A 563 -8.88 28.28 11.39
CA ASN A 563 -8.24 28.27 12.72
C ASN A 563 -8.81 27.19 13.65
N SER A 564 -9.93 26.56 13.30
CA SER A 564 -10.46 25.40 14.06
C SER A 564 -9.44 24.28 14.20
N VAL A 565 -8.67 23.99 13.16
CA VAL A 565 -7.67 22.92 13.22
C VAL A 565 -6.40 23.37 13.94
N TYR A 566 -5.94 24.59 13.69
CA TYR A 566 -4.75 25.11 14.37
C TYR A 566 -4.98 25.25 15.87
N ALA A 567 -6.20 25.57 16.29
CA ALA A 567 -6.58 25.61 17.71
C ALA A 567 -6.59 24.21 18.34
N LEU A 568 -6.94 23.17 17.57
CA LEU A 568 -6.89 21.78 18.03
C LEU A 568 -5.45 21.30 18.24
N PHE A 569 -4.53 21.73 17.37
CA PHE A 569 -3.11 21.39 17.44
C PHE A 569 -2.26 22.41 18.21
N ASP A 570 -2.89 23.39 18.85
CA ASP A 570 -2.17 24.39 19.62
C ASP A 570 -1.54 23.76 20.87
N GLU A 571 -0.34 24.20 21.24
CA GLU A 571 0.41 23.60 22.34
C GLU A 571 -0.32 23.84 23.67
N PRO A 572 -0.71 22.81 24.45
CA PRO A 572 -1.55 23.00 25.64
C PRO A 572 -0.98 23.95 26.71
N LEU A 573 0.34 24.13 26.75
CA LEU A 573 1.01 24.97 27.76
C LEU A 573 1.30 26.40 27.31
N THR A 574 1.49 26.61 26.01
CA THR A 574 1.96 27.90 25.46
C THR A 574 1.12 28.43 24.31
N GLY A 575 0.20 27.62 23.82
CA GLY A 575 -0.76 27.97 22.81
C GLY A 575 -1.66 29.09 23.27
N ARG A 576 -1.95 30.02 22.36
CA ARG A 576 -2.79 31.20 22.63
C ARG A 576 -3.90 31.37 21.62
N MET A 577 -4.08 30.42 20.70
CA MET A 577 -5.03 30.58 19.61
C MET A 577 -6.46 30.72 20.14
N ILE A 578 -6.86 29.90 21.11
CA ILE A 578 -8.18 30.00 21.74
C ILE A 578 -8.32 31.30 22.54
N ASP A 579 -7.26 31.74 23.23
CA ASP A 579 -7.27 32.97 24.04
C ASP A 579 -7.34 34.24 23.18
N GLU A 580 -6.86 34.17 21.94
CA GLU A 580 -6.88 35.26 20.96
C GLU A 580 -8.22 35.35 20.20
N LEU A 581 -9.09 34.32 20.30
CA LEU A 581 -10.42 34.36 19.69
C LEU A 581 -11.39 35.25 20.49
N PRO A 582 -12.33 35.93 19.81
CA PRO A 582 -13.40 36.64 20.48
C PRO A 582 -14.22 35.72 21.41
N ALA A 583 -14.56 36.18 22.61
CA ALA A 583 -15.33 35.39 23.57
C ALA A 583 -16.66 34.87 23.00
N ASP A 584 -17.34 35.68 22.18
CA ASP A 584 -18.58 35.29 21.49
C ASP A 584 -18.35 34.20 20.44
N THR A 585 -17.17 34.14 19.82
CA THR A 585 -16.79 33.05 18.90
C THR A 585 -16.66 31.75 19.68
N VAL A 586 -15.98 31.77 20.84
CA VAL A 586 -15.81 30.59 21.70
C VAL A 586 -17.16 30.06 22.21
N LEU A 587 -18.07 30.96 22.60
CA LEU A 587 -19.42 30.59 23.01
C LEU A 587 -20.18 29.89 21.88
N GLN A 588 -20.16 30.45 20.67
CA GLN A 588 -20.86 29.89 19.51
C GLN A 588 -20.27 28.54 19.06
N LEU A 589 -18.95 28.36 19.16
CA LEU A 589 -18.30 27.07 18.92
C LEU A 589 -18.84 26.00 19.87
N ARG A 590 -18.92 26.32 21.16
CA ARG A 590 -19.46 25.41 22.18
C ARG A 590 -20.94 25.09 21.92
N GLU A 591 -21.76 26.09 21.64
CA GLU A 591 -23.18 25.89 21.33
C GLU A 591 -23.41 25.05 20.07
N ALA A 592 -22.54 25.21 19.06
CA ALA A 592 -22.58 24.38 17.84
C ALA A 592 -22.25 22.92 18.14
N GLY A 593 -21.23 22.67 18.97
CA GLY A 593 -20.85 21.33 19.44
C GLY A 593 -21.97 20.66 20.24
N GLU A 594 -22.46 21.31 21.31
CA GLU A 594 -23.50 20.77 22.20
C GLU A 594 -24.80 20.44 21.43
N ALA A 595 -25.18 21.29 20.47
CA ALA A 595 -26.36 21.04 19.66
C ALA A 595 -26.19 19.89 18.66
N ALA A 596 -24.99 19.75 18.08
CA ALA A 596 -24.70 18.63 17.18
C ALA A 596 -24.66 17.31 17.95
N GLU A 597 -24.04 17.29 19.13
CA GLU A 597 -23.98 16.13 20.02
C GLU A 597 -25.40 15.63 20.36
N ALA A 598 -26.31 16.53 20.76
CA ALA A 598 -27.70 16.17 21.06
C ALA A 598 -28.43 15.51 19.86
N VAL A 599 -28.14 15.95 18.63
CA VAL A 599 -28.70 15.35 17.41
C VAL A 599 -28.15 13.93 17.20
N PHE A 600 -26.84 13.76 17.35
CA PHE A 600 -26.19 12.46 17.11
C PHE A 600 -26.55 11.44 18.20
N GLU A 601 -26.67 11.86 19.46
CA GLU A 601 -27.16 11.00 20.55
C GLU A 601 -28.59 10.53 20.30
N SER A 602 -29.48 11.45 19.89
CA SER A 602 -30.86 11.11 19.56
C SER A 602 -30.98 10.20 18.34
N ALA A 603 -30.06 10.26 17.38
CA ALA A 603 -30.07 9.40 16.19
C ALA A 603 -29.47 8.01 16.47
N ALA A 604 -28.67 7.87 17.53
CA ALA A 604 -28.05 6.62 17.95
C ALA A 604 -28.93 5.78 18.90
N ALA A 605 -29.82 6.43 19.66
CA ALA A 605 -30.83 5.81 20.52
C ALA A 605 -32.02 5.26 19.71
#